data_AF-Q98RW8-F1
#
_entry.id   AF-Q98RW8-F1
#
_cell.length_a   1.000
_cell.length_b   1.000
_cell.length_c   1.000
_cell.angle_alpha   90.00
_cell.angle_beta   90.00
_cell.angle_gamma   90.00
#
_symmetry.space_group_name_H-M   'P 1'
#
loop_
_entity.id
_entity.type
_entity.pdbx_description
1 polymer ?
#
loop_
_entity_poly.entity_id
_entity_poly.type
_entity_poly.pdbx_seq_one_letter_code
_entity_poly.pdbx_strand_id
1 'polypeptide(L)'
;MIIEKRYRRKIYEELFKEGVYIVKDERFNYNCEKFIALKILKGLLSKGFVNEIYSWKYHYFVLNQEGLEYVRKLLNLPNGVVPNTHKIPNVSN
;
A
#
# COMPACT_ATOMS: atom_id res chain seq x y z
N MET A 1 -16.75 -4.25 2.91
CA MET A 1 -16.30 -5.59 2.45
C MET A 1 -15.62 -6.30 3.60
N ILE A 2 -16.11 -7.49 3.96
CA ILE A 2 -15.43 -8.34 4.95
C ILE A 2 -14.20 -8.92 4.26
N ILE A 3 -13.03 -8.75 4.88
CA ILE A 3 -11.75 -9.22 4.36
C ILE A 3 -11.02 -9.90 5.51
N GLU A 4 -10.47 -11.08 5.27
CA GLU A 4 -9.71 -11.80 6.27
C GLU A 4 -8.46 -11.03 6.71
N LYS A 5 -8.09 -11.18 7.99
CA LYS A 5 -6.97 -10.44 8.59
C LYS A 5 -5.63 -10.73 7.89
N ARG A 6 -5.43 -11.95 7.38
CA ARG A 6 -4.19 -12.36 6.68
C ARG A 6 -3.91 -11.50 5.44
N TYR A 7 -4.92 -11.30 4.59
CA TYR A 7 -4.76 -10.51 3.36
C TYR A 7 -4.52 -9.04 3.68
N ARG A 8 -5.23 -8.49 4.68
CA ARG A 8 -4.99 -7.10 5.11
C ARG A 8 -3.54 -6.91 5.56
N ARG A 9 -3.04 -7.78 6.43
CA ARG A 9 -1.67 -7.70 6.93
C ARG A 9 -0.66 -7.80 5.78
N LYS A 10 -0.80 -8.77 4.88
CA LYS A 10 0.07 -8.94 3.70
C LYS A 10 0.17 -7.66 2.86
N ILE A 11 -0.98 -7.06 2.52
CA ILE A 11 -1.01 -5.83 1.70
C ILE A 11 -0.36 -4.65 2.42
N TYR A 12 -0.56 -4.52 3.74
CA TYR A 12 0.10 -3.47 4.51
C TYR A 12 1.62 -3.67 4.60
N GLU A 13 2.09 -4.90 4.74
CA GLU A 13 3.52 -5.24 4.73
C GLU A 13 4.17 -4.90 3.39
N GLU A 14 3.53 -5.28 2.28
CA GLU A 14 4.00 -4.95 0.93
C GLU A 14 4.02 -3.44 0.67
N LEU A 15 2.92 -2.74 1.03
CA LEU A 15 2.83 -1.29 0.93
C LEU A 15 3.89 -0.58 1.77
N PHE A 16 4.17 -1.05 2.98
CA PHE A 16 5.18 -0.45 3.86
C PHE A 16 6.61 -0.72 3.40
N LYS A 17 6.87 -1.93 2.88
CA LYS A 17 8.20 -2.31 2.38
C LYS A 17 8.63 -1.44 1.21
N GLU A 18 7.77 -1.29 0.22
CA GLU A 18 8.10 -0.52 -0.98
C GLU A 18 7.81 0.97 -0.80
N GLY A 19 6.75 1.34 -0.07
CA GLY A 19 6.25 2.71 0.06
C GLY A 19 5.27 3.11 -1.05
N VAL A 20 5.07 2.22 -2.03
CA VAL A 20 4.19 2.41 -3.18
C VAL A 20 3.48 1.08 -3.46
N TYR A 21 2.23 1.13 -3.92
CA TYR A 21 1.49 -0.07 -4.32
C TYR A 21 0.74 0.18 -5.63
N ILE A 22 0.84 -0.75 -6.58
CA ILE A 22 0.25 -0.62 -7.91
C ILE A 22 -0.78 -1.72 -8.12
N VAL A 23 -1.99 -1.34 -8.54
CA VAL A 23 -3.09 -2.27 -8.80
C VAL A 23 -3.69 -2.02 -10.16
N LYS A 24 -3.80 -3.07 -10.97
CA LYS A 24 -4.60 -3.02 -12.20
C LYS A 24 -6.09 -2.98 -11.86
N ASP A 25 -6.82 -2.06 -12.48
CA ASP A 25 -8.28 -1.96 -12.38
C ASP A 25 -8.94 -3.10 -13.14
N GLU A 26 -9.27 -4.17 -12.40
CA GLU A 26 -9.99 -5.34 -12.90
C GLU A 26 -11.43 -5.32 -12.35
N ARG A 27 -12.26 -4.41 -12.85
CA ARG A 27 -13.66 -4.21 -12.42
C ARG A 27 -14.55 -5.46 -12.47
N PHE A 28 -14.17 -6.45 -13.26
CA PHE A 28 -14.98 -7.64 -13.55
C PHE A 28 -14.46 -8.93 -12.87
N ASN A 29 -13.36 -8.87 -12.11
CA ASN A 29 -12.77 -10.05 -11.47
C ASN A 29 -12.79 -9.94 -9.93
N TYR A 30 -13.92 -10.28 -9.33
CA TYR A 30 -14.17 -10.11 -7.89
C TYR A 30 -13.44 -11.11 -6.98
N ASN A 31 -12.99 -12.25 -7.52
CA ASN A 31 -12.28 -13.29 -6.74
C ASN A 31 -10.76 -13.14 -6.74
N CYS A 32 -10.22 -12.07 -7.32
CA CYS A 32 -8.77 -11.86 -7.38
C CYS A 32 -8.24 -11.17 -6.12
N GLU A 33 -7.05 -11.58 -5.64
CA GLU A 33 -6.32 -10.88 -4.57
C GLU A 33 -6.13 -9.38 -4.88
N LYS A 34 -5.98 -9.03 -6.16
CA LYS A 34 -5.86 -7.64 -6.64
C LYS A 34 -7.09 -6.80 -6.32
N PHE A 35 -8.29 -7.38 -6.43
CA PHE A 35 -9.53 -6.68 -6.08
C PHE A 35 -9.60 -6.42 -4.58
N ILE A 36 -9.17 -7.39 -3.77
CA ILE A 36 -9.06 -7.23 -2.31
C ILE A 36 -8.07 -6.11 -1.96
N ALA A 37 -6.89 -6.11 -2.59
CA ALA A 37 -5.90 -5.05 -2.43
C ALA A 37 -6.47 -3.67 -2.78
N LEU A 38 -7.14 -3.54 -3.93
CA LEU A 38 -7.77 -2.29 -4.36
C LEU A 38 -8.77 -1.78 -3.32
N LYS A 39 -9.63 -2.66 -2.76
CA LYS A 39 -10.60 -2.27 -1.74
C LYS A 39 -9.96 -1.84 -0.42
N ILE A 40 -8.85 -2.47 -0.02
CA ILE A 40 -8.07 -2.05 1.16
C ILE A 40 -7.46 -0.67 0.93
N LEU A 41 -6.80 -0.48 -0.21
CA LEU A 41 -6.11 0.76 -0.56
C LEU A 41 -7.08 1.94 -0.72
N LYS A 42 -8.26 1.72 -1.33
CA LYS A 42 -9.33 2.72 -1.36
C LYS A 42 -9.82 3.13 0.04
N GLY A 43 -9.80 2.20 1.00
CA GLY A 43 -10.12 2.51 2.39
C GLY A 43 -9.02 3.29 3.14
N LEU A 44 -7.76 3.19 2.72
CA LEU A 44 -6.69 4.07 3.19
C LEU A 44 -6.77 5.45 2.56
N LEU A 45 -7.10 5.50 1.26
CA LEU A 45 -7.27 6.74 0.49
C LEU A 45 -8.36 7.61 1.11
N SER A 46 -9.52 7.01 1.45
CA SER A 46 -10.62 7.75 2.08
C SER A 46 -10.26 8.34 3.45
N LYS A 47 -9.19 7.84 4.08
CA LYS A 47 -8.66 8.32 5.36
C LYS A 47 -7.49 9.29 5.21
N GLY A 48 -7.02 9.56 3.98
CA GLY A 48 -5.89 10.45 3.71
C GLY A 48 -4.50 9.82 3.90
N PHE A 49 -4.40 8.51 4.15
CA PHE A 49 -3.11 7.86 4.43
C PHE A 49 -2.28 7.55 3.19
N VAL A 50 -2.92 7.51 2.02
CA VAL A 50 -2.25 7.29 0.73
C VAL A 50 -2.79 8.30 -0.28
N ASN A 51 -1.93 8.71 -1.21
CA ASN A 51 -2.32 9.44 -2.40
C ASN A 51 -2.54 8.47 -3.56
N GLU A 52 -3.52 8.75 -4.42
CA GLU A 52 -3.83 7.94 -5.59
C GLU A 52 -3.60 8.71 -6.88
N ILE A 53 -2.93 8.08 -7.83
CA ILE A 53 -2.92 8.47 -9.24
C ILE A 53 -3.54 7.33 -10.03
N TYR A 54 -4.49 7.64 -10.92
CA TYR A 54 -5.11 6.65 -11.78
C TYR A 54 -4.79 6.92 -13.25
N SER A 55 -4.16 5.96 -13.91
CA SER A 55 -3.77 6.07 -15.32
C SER A 55 -3.78 4.71 -16.00
N TRP A 56 -4.34 4.64 -17.21
CA TRP A 56 -4.29 3.46 -18.09
C TRP A 56 -4.81 2.17 -17.43
N LYS A 57 -5.88 2.28 -16.63
CA LYS A 57 -6.43 1.19 -15.82
C LYS A 57 -5.47 0.66 -14.75
N TYR A 58 -4.59 1.51 -14.23
CA TYR A 58 -3.78 1.23 -13.06
C TYR A 58 -3.98 2.31 -12.01
N HIS A 59 -4.12 1.86 -10.77
CA HIS A 59 -4.11 2.66 -9.57
C HIS A 59 -2.70 2.63 -8.98
N TYR A 60 -2.09 3.79 -8.87
CA TYR A 60 -0.80 4.00 -8.22
C TYR A 60 -1.07 4.63 -6.87
N PHE A 61 -0.79 3.90 -5.80
CA PHE A 61 -0.93 4.38 -4.43
C PHE A 61 0.44 4.72 -3.85
N VAL A 62 0.61 5.94 -3.38
CA VAL A 62 1.83 6.43 -2.73
C VAL A 62 1.53 6.66 -1.26
N LEU A 63 2.38 6.14 -0.38
CA LEU A 63 2.20 6.28 1.06
C LEU A 63 2.59 7.69 1.54
N ASN A 64 1.72 8.33 2.31
CA ASN A 64 1.99 9.63 2.93
C ASN A 64 2.71 9.47 4.27
N GLN A 65 3.25 10.57 4.82
CA GLN A 65 3.92 10.54 6.13
C GLN A 65 2.98 10.07 7.26
N GLU A 66 1.74 10.57 7.30
CA GLU A 66 0.74 10.12 8.27
C GLU A 66 0.36 8.63 8.08
N GLY A 67 0.28 8.21 6.82
CA GLY A 67 0.02 6.81 6.46
C GLY A 67 1.16 5.89 6.89
N LEU A 68 2.40 6.38 6.83
CA LEU A 68 3.58 5.65 7.28
C LEU A 68 3.50 5.35 8.78
N GLU A 69 3.17 6.36 9.60
CA GLU A 69 3.01 6.20 11.04
C GLU A 69 1.83 5.27 11.38
N TYR A 70 0.71 5.43 10.67
CA TYR A 70 -0.46 4.57 10.82
C TYR A 70 -0.13 3.10 10.54
N VAL A 71 0.49 2.80 9.40
CA VAL A 71 0.83 1.43 9.00
C VAL A 71 1.92 0.85 9.92
N ARG A 72 2.90 1.66 10.36
CA ARG A 72 3.93 1.24 11.33
C ARG A 72 3.29 0.78 12.64
N LYS A 73 2.36 1.57 13.19
CA LYS A 73 1.63 1.24 14.42
C LYS A 73 0.75 -0.01 14.23
N LEU A 74 0.14 -0.17 13.06
CA LEU A 74 -0.70 -1.32 12.75
C LEU A 74 0.10 -2.63 12.68
N LEU A 75 1.31 -2.57 12.12
CA LEU A 75 2.21 -3.72 11.95
C LEU A 75 3.12 -3.97 13.16
N ASN A 76 3.09 -3.10 14.18
CA ASN A 76 3.98 -3.14 15.35
C ASN A 76 5.47 -3.18 14.97
N LEU A 77 5.86 -2.40 13.96
CA LEU A 77 7.25 -2.36 13.48
C LEU A 77 8.09 -1.35 14.28
N PRO A 78 9.38 -1.63 14.54
CA PRO A 78 10.27 -0.68 15.20
C PRO A 78 10.53 0.55 14.32
N ASN A 79 10.86 1.69 14.94
CA ASN A 79 11.01 2.99 14.28
C ASN A 79 12.13 3.05 13.21
N GLY A 80 13.09 2.13 13.25
CA GLY A 80 14.21 2.11 12.31
C GLY A 80 13.87 1.60 10.90
N VAL A 81 12.74 0.92 10.70
CA VAL A 81 12.39 0.40 9.37
C VAL A 81 11.75 1.53 8.56
N VAL A 82 12.34 1.83 7.41
CA VAL A 82 11.83 2.80 6.43
C VAL A 82 11.53 2.11 5.10
N PRO A 83 10.50 2.56 4.37
CA PRO A 83 10.20 2.07 3.03
C PRO A 83 11.36 2.31 2.07
N ASN A 84 11.44 1.49 1.02
CA ASN A 84 12.46 1.62 -0.01
C ASN A 84 12.46 2.99 -0.70
N THR A 85 11.29 3.65 -0.85
CA THR A 85 11.22 5.02 -1.39
C THR A 85 12.09 6.04 -0.65
N HIS A 86 12.34 5.84 0.65
CA HIS A 86 13.13 6.76 1.48
C HIS A 86 14.61 6.36 1.58
N LYS A 87 15.01 5.22 1.02
CA LYS A 87 16.40 4.77 1.04
C LYS A 87 17.15 5.44 -0.10
N ILE A 88 18.33 5.97 0.22
CA ILE A 88 19.24 6.53 -0.78
C ILE A 88 19.76 5.35 -1.64
N PRO A 89 19.70 5.43 -2.97
CA PRO A 89 20.29 4.39 -3.81
C PRO A 89 21.81 4.39 -3.61
N ASN A 90 22.37 3.24 -3.24
CA ASN A 90 23.82 3.06 -3.23
C ASN A 90 24.30 2.97 -4.68
N VAL A 91 24.66 4.12 -5.27
CA VAL A 91 25.28 4.16 -6.59
C VAL A 91 26.75 3.76 -6.41
N SER A 92 27.05 2.48 -6.62
CA SER A 92 28.42 2.02 -6.82
C SER A 92 28.88 2.48 -8.21
N ASN A 93 29.74 3.49 -8.25
CA ASN A 93 30.48 3.90 -9.45
C ASN A 93 31.41 2.77 -9.93
#